data_AF-A0A9N9NMA4-F1
#
_entry.id   AF-A0A9N9NMA4-F1
#
_cell.length_a   1.000
_cell.length_b   1.000
_cell.length_c   1.000
_cell.angle_alpha   90.00
_cell.angle_beta   90.00
_cell.angle_gamma   90.00
#
_symmetry.space_group_name_H-M   'P 1'
#
loop_
_entity.id
_entity.type
_entity.pdbx_description
1 polymer ?
#
loop_
_entity_poly.entity_id
_entity_poly.type
_entity_poly.pdbx_seq_one_letter_code
_entity_poly.pdbx_strand_id
1 'polypeptide(L)'
;MSSKYSSLPDIDTQPDVYETLDSYEDAEVSDDGYPNLEETNEDIVNDKVSVGDAVNKFKESTGENAETDSEMAIRHRKRLYKRAVLDTDEYEIVPRDPELQETPLQKLRRLMFEVHELSEEVEKNKDEVSIHQPPHSAFVSQIA
;
A
#
# COMPACT_ATOMS: atom_id res chain seq x y z
N MET A 1 23.08 45.17 9.40
CA MET A 1 22.94 44.55 8.06
C MET A 1 22.28 45.57 7.14
N SER A 2 22.91 45.97 6.04
CA SER A 2 22.34 46.97 5.11
C SER A 2 21.45 46.25 4.09
N SER A 3 20.22 46.74 3.87
CA SER A 3 19.28 46.20 2.87
C SER A 3 19.83 46.36 1.45
N LYS A 4 19.50 45.42 0.55
CA LYS A 4 19.94 45.42 -0.86
C LYS A 4 19.49 46.67 -1.63
N TYR A 5 18.40 47.31 -1.20
CA TYR A 5 17.81 48.46 -1.88
C TYR A 5 18.23 49.82 -1.29
N SER A 6 19.11 49.82 -0.28
CA SER A 6 19.50 51.05 0.43
C SER A 6 20.26 52.08 -0.42
N SER A 7 20.76 51.68 -1.60
CA SER A 7 21.49 52.55 -2.53
C SER A 7 20.63 53.13 -3.65
N LEU A 8 19.34 52.78 -3.73
CA LEU A 8 18.43 53.27 -4.77
C LEU A 8 17.67 54.52 -4.29
N PRO A 9 17.60 55.60 -5.09
CA PRO A 9 16.74 56.75 -4.80
C PRO A 9 15.27 56.39 -5.04
N ASP A 10 14.35 57.05 -4.32
CA ASP A 10 12.89 56.92 -4.47
C ASP A 10 12.29 55.53 -4.23
N ILE A 11 12.88 54.71 -3.34
CA ILE A 11 12.23 53.47 -2.91
C ILE A 11 11.33 53.69 -1.69
N ASP A 12 10.14 53.12 -1.75
CA ASP A 12 9.16 53.20 -0.66
C ASP A 12 9.65 52.42 0.57
N THR A 13 9.57 53.04 1.74
CA THR A 13 9.98 52.48 3.04
C THR A 13 8.79 52.18 3.94
N GLN A 14 7.57 52.28 3.41
CA GLN A 14 6.35 51.93 4.14
C GLN A 14 6.29 50.42 4.45
N PRO A 15 5.53 50.01 5.48
CA PRO A 15 5.32 48.60 5.76
C PRO A 15 4.60 47.95 4.57
N ASP A 16 5.08 46.78 4.16
CA ASP A 16 4.46 46.00 3.08
C ASP A 16 3.09 45.42 3.51
N VAL A 17 2.89 45.25 4.82
CA VAL A 17 1.67 44.70 5.40
C VAL A 17 1.02 45.73 6.32
N TYR A 18 -0.26 46.02 6.06
CA TYR A 18 -1.11 46.82 6.92
C TYR A 18 -2.22 45.94 7.48
N GLU A 19 -2.02 45.45 8.69
CA GLU A 19 -3.00 44.65 9.42
C GLU A 19 -3.55 45.42 10.62
N THR A 20 -4.76 45.05 11.03
CA THR A 20 -5.34 45.50 12.29
C THR A 20 -4.59 44.83 13.43
N LEU A 21 -4.22 45.58 14.47
CA LEU A 21 -3.62 45.00 15.69
C LEU A 21 -4.52 43.87 16.19
N ASP A 22 -3.94 42.71 16.46
CA ASP A 22 -4.66 41.58 17.04
C ASP A 22 -5.28 42.03 18.37
N SER A 23 -6.62 42.09 18.40
CA SER A 23 -7.35 42.20 19.66
C SER A 23 -7.15 40.90 20.39
N TYR A 24 -6.72 40.96 21.66
CA TYR A 24 -6.99 39.87 22.58
C TYR A 24 -8.48 39.91 22.87
N GLU A 25 -9.31 39.49 21.90
CA GLU A 25 -10.57 38.88 22.27
C GLU A 25 -10.12 37.72 23.16
N ASP A 26 -10.27 37.88 24.48
CA ASP A 26 -10.18 36.76 25.38
C ASP A 26 -10.93 35.64 24.68
N ALA A 27 -10.26 34.52 24.47
CA ALA A 27 -10.96 33.31 24.12
C ALA A 27 -11.86 33.02 25.34
N GLU A 28 -13.00 33.71 25.41
CA GLU A 28 -14.19 33.23 26.05
C GLU A 28 -14.43 31.91 25.34
N VAL A 29 -13.82 30.87 25.90
CA VAL A 29 -14.34 29.54 25.83
C VAL A 29 -15.80 29.76 26.21
N SER A 30 -16.67 29.79 25.21
CA SER A 30 -18.09 29.60 25.39
C SER A 30 -18.20 28.21 26.00
N ASP A 31 -17.98 28.11 27.30
CA ASP A 31 -18.76 27.20 28.11
C ASP A 31 -20.17 27.70 27.86
N ASP A 32 -20.92 26.97 27.05
CA ASP A 32 -22.10 27.41 26.31
C ASP A 32 -23.29 27.80 27.20
N GLY A 33 -23.06 28.41 28.38
CA GLY A 33 -24.05 28.87 29.33
C GLY A 33 -24.94 27.76 29.88
N TYR A 34 -24.77 26.52 29.41
CA TYR A 34 -25.35 25.34 29.98
C TYR A 34 -24.51 24.99 31.18
N PRO A 35 -24.95 25.31 32.41
CA PRO A 35 -24.43 24.54 33.52
C PRO A 35 -24.65 23.08 33.13
N ASN A 36 -23.59 22.28 33.09
CA ASN A 36 -23.67 20.82 33.11
C ASN A 36 -24.22 20.36 34.48
N LEU A 37 -25.31 20.98 34.91
CA LEU A 37 -26.21 20.49 35.91
C LEU A 37 -27.17 19.61 35.11
N GLU A 38 -26.74 18.37 34.82
CA GLU A 38 -27.70 17.33 34.53
C GLU A 38 -28.70 17.35 35.69
N GLU A 39 -29.88 17.90 35.43
CA GLU A 39 -30.96 17.96 36.38
C GLU A 39 -31.20 16.52 36.83
N THR A 40 -31.05 16.25 38.12
CA THR A 40 -31.11 14.88 38.64
C THR A 40 -32.48 14.31 38.31
N ASN A 41 -32.56 13.50 37.27
CA ASN A 41 -33.79 12.91 36.78
C ASN A 41 -34.06 11.61 37.54
N GLU A 42 -35.23 11.48 38.16
CA GLU A 42 -35.60 10.30 38.96
C GLU A 42 -35.70 9.01 38.11
N ASP A 43 -35.89 9.14 36.79
CA ASP A 43 -35.92 8.02 35.84
C ASP A 43 -34.51 7.59 35.36
N ILE A 44 -33.45 8.33 35.71
CA ILE A 44 -32.06 8.05 35.29
C ILE A 44 -31.22 7.61 36.50
N VAL A 45 -30.66 6.40 36.42
CA VAL A 45 -29.72 5.90 37.41
C VAL A 45 -28.30 6.31 37.06
N ASN A 46 -27.81 7.34 37.74
CA ASN A 46 -26.45 7.87 37.57
C ASN A 46 -25.44 7.16 38.49
N ASP A 47 -25.07 5.93 38.14
CA ASP A 47 -24.06 5.17 38.88
C ASP A 47 -22.64 5.65 38.56
N LYS A 48 -21.89 6.05 39.60
CA LYS A 48 -20.50 6.49 39.44
C LYS A 48 -19.58 5.28 39.28
N VAL A 49 -18.93 5.17 38.12
CA VAL A 49 -17.91 4.14 37.88
C VAL A 49 -16.52 4.72 38.14
N SER A 50 -15.81 4.14 39.12
CA SER A 50 -14.41 4.46 39.39
C SER A 50 -13.50 3.69 38.44
N VAL A 51 -12.52 4.38 37.84
CA VAL A 51 -11.54 3.77 36.94
C VAL A 51 -10.74 2.68 37.66
N GLY A 52 -10.37 2.91 38.92
CA GLY A 52 -9.63 1.92 39.72
C GLY A 52 -10.44 0.63 39.95
N ASP A 53 -11.73 0.76 40.25
CA ASP A 53 -12.61 -0.38 40.45
C ASP A 53 -12.88 -1.13 39.15
N ALA A 54 -13.04 -0.41 38.04
CA ALA A 54 -13.20 -1.01 36.72
C ALA A 54 -11.94 -1.80 36.31
N VAL A 55 -10.75 -1.21 36.49
CA VAL A 55 -9.48 -1.88 36.20
C VAL A 55 -9.36 -3.17 37.01
N ASN A 56 -9.65 -3.13 38.31
CA ASN A 56 -9.60 -4.32 39.16
C ASN A 56 -10.62 -5.40 38.72
N LYS A 57 -11.82 -5.01 38.30
CA LYS A 57 -12.85 -5.94 37.80
C LYS A 57 -12.47 -6.64 36.50
N PHE A 58 -11.84 -5.93 35.57
CA PHE A 58 -11.49 -6.46 34.24
C PHE A 58 -10.05 -6.93 34.11
N LYS A 59 -9.22 -6.81 35.15
CA LYS A 59 -7.80 -7.20 35.14
C LYS A 59 -7.59 -8.68 34.80
N GLU A 60 -8.48 -9.54 35.28
CA GLU A 60 -8.39 -11.00 35.09
C GLU A 60 -9.18 -11.48 33.88
N SER A 61 -10.08 -10.65 33.33
CA SER A 61 -10.78 -10.95 32.09
C SER A 61 -9.87 -10.70 30.90
N THR A 62 -9.02 -11.68 30.58
CA THR A 62 -8.36 -11.70 29.28
C THR A 62 -9.39 -12.21 28.29
N GLY A 63 -9.96 -11.32 27.47
CA GLY A 63 -10.85 -11.73 26.39
C GLY A 63 -10.14 -12.76 25.50
N GLU A 64 -10.84 -13.82 25.11
CA GLU A 64 -10.32 -14.71 24.08
C GLU A 64 -10.13 -13.89 22.81
N ASN A 65 -8.89 -13.76 22.33
CA ASN A 65 -8.58 -13.20 21.01
C ASN A 65 -8.93 -14.22 19.92
N ALA A 66 -10.15 -14.74 19.97
CA ALA A 66 -10.73 -15.46 18.85
C ALA A 66 -11.12 -14.39 17.83
N GLU A 67 -10.46 -14.41 16.67
CA GLU A 67 -10.88 -13.58 15.54
C GLU A 67 -12.35 -13.86 15.28
N THR A 68 -13.17 -12.81 15.39
CA THR A 68 -14.59 -12.95 15.08
C THR A 68 -14.76 -13.12 13.57
N ASP A 69 -15.78 -13.87 13.14
CA ASP A 69 -16.04 -14.08 11.71
C ASP A 69 -16.19 -12.76 10.93
N SER A 70 -16.65 -11.70 11.60
CA SER A 70 -16.75 -10.34 11.05
C SER A 70 -15.37 -9.70 10.81
N GLU A 71 -14.43 -9.85 11.74
CA GLU A 71 -13.04 -9.41 11.57
C GLU A 71 -12.35 -10.16 10.44
N MET A 72 -12.57 -11.48 10.34
CA MET A 72 -12.07 -12.30 9.24
C MET A 72 -12.61 -11.85 7.89
N ALA A 73 -13.91 -11.57 7.80
CA ALA A 73 -14.55 -11.04 6.59
C ALA A 73 -14.01 -9.63 6.21
N ILE A 74 -13.75 -8.76 7.19
CA ILE A 74 -13.15 -7.44 6.95
C ILE A 74 -11.71 -7.59 6.42
N ARG A 75 -10.90 -8.45 7.03
CA ARG A 75 -9.51 -8.71 6.57
C ARG A 75 -9.48 -9.31 5.17
N HIS A 76 -10.36 -10.27 4.89
CA HIS A 76 -10.51 -10.87 3.57
C HIS A 76 -10.88 -9.82 2.51
N ARG A 77 -11.90 -8.98 2.77
CA ARG A 77 -12.28 -7.89 1.87
C ARG A 77 -11.12 -6.91 1.62
N LYS A 78 -10.41 -6.48 2.68
CA LYS A 78 -9.25 -5.59 2.53
C LYS A 78 -8.14 -6.21 1.66
N ARG A 79 -7.89 -7.52 1.77
CA ARG A 79 -6.93 -8.23 0.91
C ARG A 79 -7.38 -8.27 -0.55
N LEU A 80 -8.66 -8.49 -0.81
CA LEU A 80 -9.22 -8.47 -2.17
C LEU A 80 -9.08 -7.09 -2.82
N TYR A 81 -9.41 -6.02 -2.11
CA TYR A 81 -9.25 -4.65 -2.64
C TYR A 81 -7.77 -4.30 -2.90
N LYS A 82 -6.85 -4.68 -2.00
CA LYS A 82 -5.41 -4.50 -2.25
C LYS A 82 -4.93 -5.26 -3.48
N ARG A 83 -5.48 -6.45 -3.76
CA ARG A 83 -5.13 -7.24 -4.93
C ARG A 83 -5.72 -6.67 -6.21
N ALA A 84 -6.98 -6.22 -6.18
CA ALA A 84 -7.65 -5.61 -7.32
C ALA A 84 -6.99 -4.28 -7.77
N VAL A 85 -6.31 -3.56 -6.87
CA VAL A 85 -5.56 -2.33 -7.22
C VAL A 85 -4.18 -2.65 -7.82
N LEU A 86 -3.66 -3.87 -7.63
CA LEU A 86 -2.37 -4.31 -8.18
C LEU A 86 -2.52 -5.19 -9.42
N ASP A 87 -3.72 -5.67 -9.73
CA ASP A 87 -4.05 -6.27 -11.02
C ASP A 87 -4.21 -5.12 -12.05
N THR A 88 -3.09 -4.46 -12.37
CA THR A 88 -2.97 -3.73 -13.63
C THR A 88 -3.06 -4.75 -14.76
N ASP A 89 -3.94 -4.51 -15.73
CA ASP A 89 -4.20 -5.35 -16.92
C ASP A 89 -2.98 -5.53 -17.85
N GLU A 90 -1.81 -5.02 -17.45
CA GLU A 90 -0.59 -5.03 -18.26
C GLU A 90 0.40 -6.07 -17.73
N TYR A 91 0.78 -6.95 -18.64
CA TYR A 91 1.78 -8.00 -18.46
C TYR A 91 3.16 -7.38 -18.17
N GLU A 92 3.43 -7.06 -16.91
CA GLU A 92 4.78 -6.67 -16.51
C GLU A 92 5.64 -7.93 -16.30
N ILE A 93 6.41 -8.30 -17.33
CA ILE A 93 7.59 -9.15 -17.16
C ILE A 93 8.66 -8.21 -16.61
N VAL A 94 8.98 -8.35 -15.33
CA VAL A 94 10.06 -7.58 -14.71
C VAL A 94 11.34 -7.81 -15.53
N PRO A 95 12.05 -6.75 -15.98
CA PRO A 95 13.36 -6.89 -16.59
C PRO A 95 14.27 -7.73 -15.69
N ARG A 96 15.26 -8.39 -16.27
CA ARG A 96 16.15 -9.34 -15.56
C ARG A 96 17.14 -8.62 -14.62
N ASP A 97 16.65 -7.71 -13.79
CA ASP A 97 17.42 -7.02 -12.77
C ASP A 97 17.49 -7.90 -11.50
N PRO A 98 18.70 -8.21 -11.01
CA PRO A 98 18.89 -9.12 -9.87
C PRO A 98 18.46 -8.52 -8.53
N GLU A 99 18.09 -7.24 -8.48
CA GLU A 99 17.80 -6.50 -7.25
C GLU A 99 16.32 -6.51 -6.84
N LEU A 100 15.39 -6.84 -7.74
CA LEU A 100 13.96 -6.90 -7.44
C LEU A 100 13.51 -8.35 -7.20
N GLN A 101 13.02 -8.64 -6.00
CA GLN A 101 12.44 -9.97 -5.70
C GLN A 101 11.09 -10.12 -6.41
N GLU A 102 10.99 -11.12 -7.29
CA GLU A 102 9.77 -11.47 -8.01
C GLU A 102 8.63 -11.89 -7.05
N THR A 103 7.41 -11.43 -7.31
CA THR A 103 6.22 -11.98 -6.65
C THR A 103 5.95 -13.42 -7.13
N PRO A 104 5.27 -14.28 -6.35
CA PRO A 104 4.97 -15.66 -6.77
C PRO A 104 4.19 -15.75 -8.09
N LEU A 105 3.29 -14.79 -8.36
CA LEU A 105 2.52 -14.72 -9.59
C LEU A 105 3.38 -14.33 -10.80
N GLN A 106 4.28 -13.36 -10.65
CA GLN A 106 5.25 -12.99 -11.70
C GLN A 106 6.19 -14.15 -12.01
N LYS A 107 6.69 -14.84 -10.97
CA LYS A 107 7.54 -16.02 -11.12
C LYS A 107 6.84 -17.14 -11.89
N LEU A 108 5.57 -17.41 -11.59
CA LEU A 108 4.78 -18.39 -12.33
C LEU A 108 4.68 -18.04 -13.81
N ARG A 109 4.38 -16.77 -14.13
CA ARG A 109 4.26 -16.29 -15.52
C ARG A 109 5.58 -16.40 -16.28
N ARG A 110 6.70 -15.97 -15.67
CA ARG A 110 8.04 -16.13 -16.27
C ARG A 110 8.36 -17.59 -16.55
N LEU A 111 8.13 -18.48 -15.59
CA LEU A 111 8.39 -19.91 -15.75
C LEU A 111 7.54 -20.53 -16.87
N MET A 112 6.26 -20.16 -16.99
CA MET A 112 5.42 -20.62 -18.10
C MET A 112 5.97 -20.19 -19.45
N PHE A 113 6.45 -18.94 -19.56
CA PHE A 113 7.09 -18.44 -20.77
C PHE A 113 8.40 -19.17 -21.07
N GLU A 114 9.29 -19.33 -20.09
CA GLU A 114 10.57 -20.04 -20.25
C GLU A 114 10.37 -21.50 -20.67
N VAL A 115 9.37 -22.18 -20.12
CA VAL A 115 9.03 -23.56 -20.53
C VAL A 115 8.53 -23.59 -21.97
N HIS A 116 7.72 -22.61 -22.38
CA HIS A 116 7.22 -22.51 -23.75
C HIS A 116 8.35 -22.24 -24.74
N GLU A 117 9.22 -21.26 -24.45
CA GLU A 117 10.40 -20.95 -25.26
C GLU A 117 11.33 -22.17 -25.39
N LEU A 118 11.59 -22.87 -24.28
CA LEU A 118 12.38 -24.11 -24.29
C LEU A 118 11.71 -25.21 -25.12
N SER A 119 10.38 -25.30 -25.10
CA SER A 119 9.65 -26.28 -25.92
C SER A 119 9.81 -25.98 -27.41
N GLU A 120 9.74 -24.70 -27.81
CA GLU A 120 9.97 -24.28 -29.20
C GLU A 120 11.41 -24.54 -29.64
N GLU A 121 12.40 -24.28 -28.76
CA GLU A 121 13.81 -24.55 -29.05
C GLU A 121 14.08 -26.05 -29.24
N VAL A 122 13.44 -26.93 -28.44
CA VAL A 122 13.54 -28.38 -28.59
C VAL A 122 12.91 -28.86 -29.90
N GLU A 123 11.76 -28.30 -30.30
CA GLU A 123 11.13 -28.63 -31.58
C GLU A 123 12.01 -28.19 -32.76
N LYS A 124 12.52 -26.96 -32.73
CA LYS A 124 13.43 -26.44 -33.75
C LYS A 124 14.70 -27.27 -33.88
N ASN A 125 15.30 -27.69 -32.77
CA ASN A 125 16.48 -28.55 -32.78
C ASN A 125 16.20 -29.95 -33.36
N LYS A 126 14.97 -30.49 -33.20
CA LYS A 126 14.58 -31.76 -33.84
C LYS A 126 14.49 -31.61 -35.36
N ASP A 127 13.94 -30.49 -35.82
CA ASP A 127 13.83 -30.20 -37.25
C ASP A 127 15.21 -29.95 -37.89
N GLU A 128 16.13 -29.28 -37.20
CA GLU A 128 17.50 -29.08 -37.69
C GLU A 128 18.31 -30.39 -37.78
N VAL A 129 18.08 -31.33 -36.85
CA VAL A 129 18.69 -32.68 -36.91
C VAL A 129 18.14 -33.52 -38.08
N SER A 130 16.90 -33.29 -38.52
CA SER A 130 16.33 -34.00 -39.69
C SER A 130 16.87 -33.50 -41.03
N ILE A 131 17.37 -32.25 -41.09
CA ILE A 131 17.89 -31.63 -42.31
C ILE A 131 19.37 -32.04 -42.58
N HIS A 132 20.09 -32.50 -41.55
CA HIS A 132 21.53 -32.80 -41.67
C HIS A 132 21.88 -34.29 -41.85
N GLN A 133 20.92 -35.16 -42.19
CA GLN A 133 21.26 -36.51 -42.67
C GLN A 133 21.65 -36.45 -44.16
N PRO A 134 22.92 -36.70 -44.55
CA PRO A 134 23.25 -36.95 -45.94
C PRO A 134 22.59 -38.26 -46.40
N PRO A 135 22.20 -38.39 -47.68
CA PRO A 135 21.54 -39.59 -48.18
C PRO A 135 22.50 -40.79 -48.12
N HIS A 136 22.36 -41.64 -47.10
CA HIS A 136 23.05 -42.93 -47.00
C HIS A 136 22.40 -43.99 -47.91
N SER A 137 22.30 -43.74 -49.22
CA SER A 137 21.70 -44.69 -50.16
C SER A 137 22.43 -44.83 -51.51
N ALA A 138 23.75 -44.64 -51.57
CA ALA A 138 24.46 -44.72 -52.85
C ALA A 138 25.85 -45.41 -52.86
N PHE A 139 26.21 -46.25 -51.88
CA PHE A 139 27.54 -46.90 -51.89
C PHE A 139 27.60 -48.43 -51.70
N VAL A 140 26.46 -49.15 -51.63
CA VAL A 140 26.46 -50.63 -51.51
C VAL A 140 26.03 -51.30 -52.83
N SER A 141 26.62 -50.89 -53.95
CA SER A 141 26.37 -51.54 -55.26
C SER A 141 27.60 -51.68 -56.15
N GLN A 142 28.80 -51.35 -55.66
CA GLN A 142 30.04 -51.48 -56.43
C GLN A 142 31.17 -52.05 -55.57
N ILE A 143 31.00 -53.27 -55.07
CA ILE A 143 32.14 -54.15 -54.83
C ILE A 143 31.75 -55.51 -55.39
N ALA A 144 32.45 -55.84 -56.48
CA ALA A 144 32.52 -57.15 -57.12
C ALA A 144 33.34 -58.14 -56.29
#